data_AF-A0A920EKC5-F1
#
_entry.id   AF-A0A920EKC5-F1
#
_cell.length_a   1.000
_cell.length_b   1.000
_cell.length_c   1.000
_cell.angle_alpha   90.00
_cell.angle_beta   90.00
_cell.angle_gamma   90.00
#
_symmetry.space_group_name_H-M   'P 1'
#
loop_
_entity.id
_entity.type
_entity.pdbx_description
1 polymer ?
#
loop_
_entity_poly.entity_id
_entity_poly.type
_entity_poly.pdbx_seq_one_letter_code
_entity_poly.pdbx_strand_id
1 'polypeptide(L)'
;MARCRALLSDISELEQSLNETGERLKKLETLEDEQKLMAELISEASKVEKLISNNSFRFSAMQAYFKITESRLEMLREQKIPTIRTLKEFHVRRFIPAYDTCMSVVKRKDNLSDRVSRTSELLHSRLQISLEAQNQKLLASMDSRSKVQLRLQQTVEGLSVVAITYYMMGLIRFMVEPLPVEAYLGIKDSWVVGGLTPLILFGVYAVVRRIRKKLKKNS
;
A
#
# COMPACT_ATOMS: atom_id res chain seq x y z
N MET A 1 -5.05 -32.14 31.60
CA MET A 1 -6.25 -32.30 30.74
C MET A 1 -7.15 -31.06 30.72
N ALA A 2 -7.66 -30.55 31.85
CA ALA A 2 -8.59 -29.40 31.86
C ALA A 2 -8.08 -28.18 31.08
N ARG A 3 -6.79 -27.86 31.21
CA ARG A 3 -6.14 -26.77 30.47
C ARG A 3 -6.03 -27.00 28.96
N CYS A 4 -5.72 -28.23 28.50
CA CYS A 4 -5.72 -28.54 27.06
C CYS A 4 -7.14 -28.44 26.47
N ARG A 5 -8.16 -28.78 27.26
CA ARG A 5 -9.57 -28.67 26.85
C ARG A 5 -10.04 -27.22 26.75
N ALA A 6 -9.63 -26.36 27.68
CA ALA A 6 -9.87 -24.91 27.59
C ALA A 6 -9.16 -24.27 26.38
N LEU A 7 -7.89 -24.64 26.12
CA LEU A 7 -7.19 -24.16 24.92
C LEU A 7 -7.85 -24.63 23.62
N LEU A 8 -8.52 -25.79 23.63
CA LEU A 8 -9.23 -26.30 22.46
C LEU A 8 -10.44 -25.43 22.10
N SER A 9 -11.19 -24.89 23.08
CA SER A 9 -12.28 -23.96 22.80
C SER A 9 -11.74 -22.66 22.20
N ASP A 10 -10.70 -22.08 22.81
CA ASP A 10 -10.10 -20.83 22.34
C ASP A 10 -9.56 -20.95 20.91
N ILE A 11 -8.89 -22.06 20.59
CA ILE A 11 -8.39 -22.34 19.24
C ILE A 11 -9.55 -22.53 18.26
N SER A 12 -10.64 -23.19 18.67
CA SER A 12 -11.79 -23.41 17.78
C SER A 12 -12.50 -22.09 17.44
N GLU A 13 -12.63 -21.18 18.41
CA GLU A 13 -13.16 -19.83 18.18
C GLU A 13 -12.29 -19.04 17.20
N LEU A 14 -10.96 -19.08 17.36
CA LEU A 14 -10.04 -18.39 16.46
C LEU A 14 -10.00 -19.02 15.05
N GLU A 15 -10.07 -20.34 14.95
CA GLU A 15 -10.18 -21.04 13.66
C GLU A 15 -11.47 -20.65 12.92
N GLN A 16 -12.59 -20.48 13.64
CA GLN A 16 -13.84 -20.02 13.08
C GLN A 16 -13.74 -18.56 12.63
N SER A 17 -13.22 -17.67 13.48
CA SER A 17 -12.99 -16.26 13.13
C SER A 17 -12.13 -16.12 11.87
N LEU A 18 -11.04 -16.89 11.78
CA LEU A 18 -10.17 -16.89 10.60
C LEU A 18 -10.88 -17.41 9.34
N ASN A 19 -11.77 -18.40 9.46
CA ASN A 19 -12.59 -18.85 8.33
C ASN A 19 -13.53 -17.74 7.84
N GLU A 20 -14.18 -17.03 8.77
CA GLU A 20 -15.08 -15.92 8.45
C GLU A 20 -14.31 -14.76 7.78
N THR A 21 -13.13 -14.42 8.30
CA THR A 21 -12.21 -13.44 7.72
C THR A 21 -11.74 -13.86 6.32
N GLY A 22 -11.42 -15.15 6.12
CA GLY A 22 -11.06 -15.70 4.83
C GLY A 22 -12.20 -15.67 3.79
N GLU A 23 -13.44 -15.88 4.20
CA GLU A 23 -14.60 -15.74 3.32
C GLU A 23 -14.89 -14.28 2.98
N ARG A 24 -14.69 -13.36 3.93
CA ARG A 24 -14.81 -11.91 3.68
C ARG A 24 -13.74 -11.41 2.73
N LEU A 25 -12.51 -11.93 2.80
CA LEU A 25 -11.43 -11.62 1.86
C LEU A 25 -11.85 -11.81 0.40
N LYS A 26 -12.68 -12.82 0.09
CA LYS A 26 -13.18 -13.07 -1.27
C LYS A 26 -14.19 -12.03 -1.76
N LYS A 27 -14.87 -11.32 -0.85
CA LYS A 27 -15.99 -10.40 -1.13
C LYS A 27 -15.61 -8.93 -1.01
N LEU A 28 -14.34 -8.60 -0.78
CA LEU A 28 -13.89 -7.21 -0.65
C LEU A 28 -14.02 -6.48 -1.99
N GLU A 29 -14.56 -5.26 -1.95
CA GLU A 29 -14.73 -4.39 -3.13
C GLU A 29 -13.96 -3.08 -3.00
N THR A 30 -13.82 -2.55 -1.78
CA THR A 30 -13.18 -1.25 -1.53
C THR A 30 -11.85 -1.37 -0.77
N LEU A 31 -11.01 -0.34 -0.93
CA LEU A 31 -9.75 -0.22 -0.18
C LEU A 31 -9.99 -0.08 1.33
N GLU A 32 -11.10 0.56 1.73
CA GLU A 32 -11.46 0.72 3.14
C GLU A 32 -11.83 -0.63 3.77
N ASP A 33 -12.56 -1.49 3.04
CA ASP A 33 -12.87 -2.84 3.49
C ASP A 33 -11.59 -3.68 3.65
N GLU A 34 -10.63 -3.55 2.72
CA GLU A 34 -9.32 -4.22 2.79
C GLU A 34 -8.53 -3.77 4.04
N GLN A 35 -8.49 -2.47 4.32
CA GLN A 35 -7.82 -1.93 5.52
C GLN A 35 -8.49 -2.39 6.81
N LYS A 36 -9.82 -2.38 6.86
CA LYS A 36 -10.58 -2.83 8.03
C LYS A 36 -10.36 -4.32 8.29
N LEU A 37 -10.43 -5.15 7.24
CA LEU A 37 -10.16 -6.59 7.37
C LEU A 37 -8.72 -6.86 7.82
N MET A 38 -7.75 -6.03 7.39
CA MET A 38 -6.35 -6.16 7.82
C MET A 38 -6.21 -5.90 9.33
N ALA A 39 -6.88 -4.88 9.85
CA ALA A 39 -6.88 -4.60 11.29
C ALA A 39 -7.50 -5.75 12.11
N GLU A 40 -8.59 -6.33 11.62
CA GLU A 40 -9.23 -7.51 12.24
C GLU A 40 -8.29 -8.72 12.24
N LEU A 41 -7.62 -8.99 11.12
CA LEU A 41 -6.67 -10.11 11.00
C LEU A 41 -5.42 -9.92 11.88
N ILE A 42 -4.91 -8.69 12.03
CA ILE A 42 -3.82 -8.39 12.97
C ILE A 42 -4.25 -8.67 14.41
N SER A 43 -5.49 -8.34 14.76
CA SER A 43 -6.06 -8.64 16.09
C SER A 43 -6.16 -10.14 16.33
N GLU A 44 -6.66 -10.91 15.35
CA GLU A 44 -6.71 -12.38 15.41
C GLU A 44 -5.30 -12.98 15.55
N ALA A 45 -4.34 -12.52 14.74
CA ALA A 45 -2.95 -12.97 14.80
C ALA A 45 -2.33 -12.72 16.19
N SER A 46 -2.60 -11.55 16.77
CA SER A 46 -2.12 -11.19 18.11
C SER A 46 -2.70 -12.11 19.20
N LYS A 47 -3.98 -12.52 19.06
CA LYS A 47 -4.60 -13.48 19.98
C LYS A 47 -3.96 -14.87 19.86
N VAL A 48 -3.73 -15.33 18.63
CA VAL A 48 -3.03 -16.61 18.37
C VAL A 48 -1.63 -16.58 18.97
N GLU A 49 -0.87 -15.53 18.72
CA GLU A 49 0.51 -15.38 19.23
C GLU A 49 0.55 -15.38 20.76
N LYS A 50 -0.38 -14.69 21.40
CA LYS A 50 -0.53 -14.70 22.87
C LYS A 50 -0.81 -16.12 23.40
N LEU A 51 -1.68 -16.88 22.75
CA LEU A 51 -1.95 -18.27 23.14
C LEU A 51 -0.73 -19.17 22.97
N ILE A 52 0.03 -18.99 21.88
CA ILE A 52 1.27 -19.73 21.60
C ILE A 52 2.31 -19.42 22.67
N SER A 53 2.64 -18.14 22.86
CA SER A 53 3.67 -17.67 23.79
C SER A 53 3.43 -18.16 25.22
N ASN A 54 2.18 -18.09 25.70
CA ASN A 54 1.82 -18.49 27.06
C ASN A 54 1.93 -20.00 27.35
N ASN A 55 1.94 -20.85 26.32
CA ASN A 55 1.84 -22.30 26.48
C ASN A 55 2.98 -23.08 25.80
N SER A 56 3.79 -22.45 24.96
CA SER A 56 4.90 -23.10 24.22
C SER A 56 5.85 -23.87 25.14
N PHE A 57 6.39 -23.22 26.17
CA PHE A 57 7.28 -23.87 27.16
C PHE A 57 6.64 -25.11 27.81
N ARG A 58 5.35 -25.03 28.16
CA ARG A 58 4.65 -26.15 28.81
C ARG A 58 4.44 -27.32 27.87
N PHE A 59 4.15 -27.06 26.59
CA PHE A 59 4.02 -28.11 25.58
C PHE A 59 5.36 -28.78 25.27
N SER A 60 6.44 -28.00 25.15
CA SER A 60 7.79 -28.54 24.98
C SER A 60 8.21 -29.41 26.18
N ALA A 61 7.99 -28.93 27.41
CA ALA A 61 8.27 -29.69 28.62
C ALA A 61 7.43 -30.98 28.71
N MET A 62 6.13 -30.90 28.39
CA MET A 62 5.25 -32.07 28.34
C MET A 62 5.77 -33.15 27.38
N GLN A 63 6.20 -32.76 26.17
CA GLN A 63 6.75 -33.70 25.20
C GLN A 63 8.06 -34.34 25.70
N ALA A 64 8.94 -33.56 26.32
CA ALA A 64 10.18 -34.09 26.90
C ALA A 64 9.90 -35.08 28.04
N TYR A 65 8.99 -34.73 28.96
CA TYR A 65 8.63 -35.60 30.09
C TYR A 65 7.88 -36.86 29.66
N PHE A 66 7.04 -36.78 28.63
CA PHE A 66 6.42 -37.96 28.04
C PHE A 66 7.48 -38.94 27.54
N LYS A 67 8.47 -38.46 26.76
CA LYS A 67 9.57 -39.28 26.25
C LYS A 67 10.41 -39.92 27.35
N ILE A 68 10.73 -39.16 28.41
CA ILE A 68 11.47 -39.68 29.57
C ILE A 68 10.64 -40.77 30.26
N THR A 69 9.35 -40.52 30.47
CA THR A 69 8.45 -41.49 31.13
C THR A 69 8.39 -42.80 30.35
N GLU A 70 8.19 -42.74 29.04
CA GLU A 70 8.19 -43.92 28.16
C GLU A 70 9.51 -44.69 28.23
N SER A 71 10.64 -43.99 28.16
CA SER A 71 11.97 -44.62 28.27
C SER A 71 12.17 -45.31 29.63
N ARG A 72 11.76 -44.69 30.74
CA ARG A 72 11.87 -45.29 32.08
C ARG A 72 10.94 -46.49 32.24
N LEU A 73 9.72 -46.40 31.72
CA LEU A 73 8.75 -47.48 31.75
C LEU A 73 9.26 -48.71 30.98
N GLU A 74 9.96 -48.50 29.88
CA GLU A 74 10.61 -49.57 29.12
C GLU A 74 11.80 -50.21 29.88
N MET A 75 12.62 -49.38 30.56
CA MET A 75 13.76 -49.85 31.35
C MET A 75 13.36 -50.70 32.57
N LEU A 76 12.15 -50.52 33.11
CA LEU A 76 11.66 -51.28 34.27
C LEU A 76 11.52 -52.79 33.98
N ARG A 77 11.45 -53.20 32.71
CA ARG A 77 11.29 -54.60 32.29
C ARG A 77 10.19 -55.32 33.08
N GLU A 78 9.02 -54.69 33.18
CA GLU A 78 7.91 -55.19 33.99
C GLU A 78 7.50 -56.61 33.59
N GLN A 79 7.35 -57.48 34.58
CA GLN A 79 6.79 -58.81 34.41
C GLN A 79 5.33 -58.81 34.82
N LYS A 80 4.51 -59.59 34.13
CA LYS A 80 3.08 -59.69 34.40
C LYS A 80 2.86 -60.56 35.64
N ILE A 81 2.26 -59.98 36.66
CA ILE A 81 1.81 -60.71 37.85
C ILE A 81 0.32 -61.04 37.66
N PRO A 82 -0.14 -62.26 37.94
CA PRO A 82 -1.56 -62.60 37.89
C PRO A 82 -2.38 -61.62 38.74
N THR A 83 -3.56 -61.23 38.26
CA THR A 83 -4.56 -60.42 38.99
C THR A 83 -4.30 -58.91 39.05
N ILE A 84 -3.08 -58.41 38.81
CA ILE A 84 -2.77 -56.97 38.79
C ILE A 84 -2.30 -56.49 37.41
N ARG A 85 -2.64 -55.25 37.07
CA ARG A 85 -2.18 -54.61 35.81
C ARG A 85 -0.79 -54.03 36.00
N THR A 86 0.01 -54.09 34.93
CA THR A 86 1.35 -53.47 34.91
C THR A 86 1.23 -51.94 34.79
N LEU A 87 2.27 -51.20 35.18
CA LEU A 87 2.28 -49.75 35.01
C LEU A 87 2.19 -49.40 33.52
N LYS A 88 2.78 -50.24 32.65
CA LYS A 88 2.70 -50.08 31.20
C LYS A 88 1.28 -50.20 30.65
N GLU A 89 0.49 -51.18 31.09
CA GLU A 89 -0.91 -51.29 30.70
C GLU A 89 -1.75 -50.09 31.19
N PHE A 90 -1.45 -49.57 32.39
CA PHE A 90 -2.10 -48.37 32.90
C PHE A 90 -1.71 -47.12 32.09
N HIS A 91 -0.41 -46.95 31.80
CA HIS A 91 0.12 -45.83 31.02
C HIS A 91 -0.54 -45.76 29.64
N VAL A 92 -0.58 -46.88 28.92
CA VAL A 92 -1.20 -46.98 27.59
C VAL A 92 -2.70 -46.64 27.63
N ARG A 93 -3.43 -47.10 28.66
CA ARG A 93 -4.89 -46.88 28.70
C ARG A 93 -5.30 -45.52 29.24
N ARG A 94 -4.49 -44.88 30.10
CA ARG A 94 -4.90 -43.68 30.85
C ARG A 94 -4.05 -42.45 30.59
N PHE A 95 -2.77 -42.62 30.30
CA PHE A 95 -1.84 -41.51 30.11
C PHE A 95 -1.66 -41.16 28.63
N ILE A 96 -1.43 -42.15 27.75
CA ILE A 96 -1.24 -41.92 26.31
C ILE A 96 -2.42 -41.17 25.68
N PRO A 97 -3.70 -41.55 25.89
CA PRO A 97 -4.83 -40.82 25.30
C PRO A 97 -4.91 -39.34 25.76
N ALA A 98 -4.47 -39.07 26.99
CA ALA A 98 -4.39 -37.72 27.53
C ALA A 98 -3.32 -36.89 26.81
N TYR A 99 -2.16 -37.52 26.59
CA TYR A 99 -1.04 -36.95 25.87
C TYR A 99 -1.42 -36.64 24.42
N ASP A 100 -2.02 -37.60 23.72
CA ASP A 100 -2.47 -37.46 22.33
C ASP A 100 -3.48 -36.32 22.16
N THR A 101 -4.38 -36.14 23.13
CA THR A 101 -5.33 -35.01 23.14
C THR A 101 -4.58 -33.68 23.16
N CYS A 102 -3.57 -33.52 24.02
CA CYS A 102 -2.80 -32.28 24.07
C CYS A 102 -1.89 -32.12 22.83
N MET A 103 -1.38 -33.20 22.25
CA MET A 103 -0.63 -33.14 20.99
C MET A 103 -1.50 -32.72 19.80
N SER A 104 -2.77 -33.14 19.77
CA SER A 104 -3.75 -32.64 18.80
C SER A 104 -3.95 -31.13 18.92
N VAL A 105 -4.02 -30.60 20.16
CA VAL A 105 -4.10 -29.16 20.43
C VAL A 105 -2.87 -28.43 19.92
N VAL A 106 -1.66 -28.96 20.15
CA VAL A 106 -0.41 -28.38 19.62
C VAL A 106 -0.44 -28.32 18.09
N LYS A 107 -0.82 -29.41 17.44
CA LYS A 107 -0.91 -29.46 15.98
C LYS A 107 -1.93 -28.48 15.41
N ARG A 108 -3.11 -28.35 16.03
CA ARG A 108 -4.13 -27.36 15.62
C ARG A 108 -3.63 -25.93 15.78
N LYS A 109 -2.96 -25.64 16.90
CA LYS A 109 -2.33 -24.34 17.16
C LYS A 109 -1.30 -23.98 16.09
N ASP A 110 -0.43 -24.91 15.72
CA ASP A 110 0.59 -24.68 14.67
C ASP A 110 -0.08 -24.45 13.30
N ASN A 111 -1.03 -25.30 12.93
CA ASN A 111 -1.81 -25.12 11.69
C ASN A 111 -2.54 -23.77 11.65
N LEU A 112 -3.11 -23.32 12.77
CA LEU A 112 -3.79 -22.03 12.86
C LEU A 112 -2.80 -20.88 12.63
N SER A 113 -1.62 -20.92 13.25
CA SER A 113 -0.56 -19.94 13.05
C SER A 113 -0.15 -19.82 11.58
N ASP A 114 0.10 -20.96 10.92
CA ASP A 114 0.46 -20.99 9.49
C ASP A 114 -0.65 -20.44 8.59
N ARG A 115 -1.92 -20.71 8.94
CA ARG A 115 -3.07 -20.19 8.20
C ARG A 115 -3.21 -18.67 8.38
N VAL A 116 -3.05 -18.16 9.60
CA VAL A 116 -3.05 -16.71 9.86
C VAL A 116 -1.96 -16.02 9.05
N SER A 117 -0.72 -16.54 9.08
CA SER A 117 0.40 -15.98 8.34
C SER A 117 0.10 -15.89 6.85
N ARG A 118 -0.36 -16.99 6.23
CA ARG A 118 -0.71 -17.02 4.81
C ARG A 118 -1.86 -16.08 4.45
N THR A 119 -2.92 -16.04 5.26
CA THR A 119 -4.04 -15.11 5.03
C THR A 119 -3.57 -13.66 5.12
N SER A 120 -2.65 -13.35 6.05
CA SER A 120 -2.11 -12.00 6.22
C SER A 120 -1.25 -11.57 5.04
N GLU A 121 -0.39 -12.45 4.55
CA GLU A 121 0.41 -12.20 3.34
C GLU A 121 -0.46 -11.95 2.10
N LEU A 122 -1.53 -12.74 1.93
CA LEU A 122 -2.47 -12.57 0.81
C LEU A 122 -3.20 -11.22 0.88
N LEU A 123 -3.71 -10.86 2.07
CA LEU A 123 -4.41 -9.59 2.26
C LEU A 123 -3.47 -8.39 2.09
N HIS A 124 -2.24 -8.49 2.60
CA HIS A 124 -1.22 -7.47 2.43
C HIS A 124 -0.87 -7.26 0.95
N SER A 125 -0.61 -8.34 0.21
CA SER A 125 -0.33 -8.28 -1.23
C SER A 125 -1.48 -7.65 -2.02
N ARG A 126 -2.72 -8.04 -1.70
CA ARG A 126 -3.92 -7.46 -2.31
C ARG A 126 -4.02 -5.95 -2.03
N LEU A 127 -3.83 -5.53 -0.77
CA LEU A 127 -3.87 -4.12 -0.38
C LEU A 127 -2.81 -3.29 -1.10
N GLN A 128 -1.60 -3.84 -1.27
CA GLN A 128 -0.53 -3.20 -2.05
C GLN A 128 -0.95 -2.98 -3.50
N ILE A 129 -1.51 -4.00 -4.16
CA ILE A 129 -2.01 -3.89 -5.54
C ILE A 129 -3.11 -2.82 -5.64
N SER A 130 -4.04 -2.78 -4.68
CA SER A 130 -5.12 -1.78 -4.64
C SER A 130 -4.57 -0.35 -4.49
N LEU A 131 -3.57 -0.14 -3.61
CA LEU A 131 -2.90 1.15 -3.44
C LEU A 131 -2.13 1.58 -4.68
N GLU A 132 -1.38 0.66 -5.30
CA GLU A 132 -0.64 0.93 -6.54
C GLU A 132 -1.59 1.32 -7.68
N ALA A 133 -2.70 0.59 -7.84
CA ALA A 133 -3.73 0.93 -8.83
C ALA A 133 -4.37 2.30 -8.57
N GLN A 134 -4.62 2.66 -7.30
CA GLN A 134 -5.13 3.98 -6.93
C GLN A 134 -4.11 5.09 -7.26
N ASN A 135 -2.84 4.89 -6.91
CA ASN A 135 -1.75 5.83 -7.19
C ASN A 135 -1.56 6.02 -8.71
N GLN A 136 -1.60 4.94 -9.49
CA GLN A 136 -1.52 5.02 -10.95
C GLN A 136 -2.67 5.84 -11.55
N LYS A 137 -3.90 5.64 -11.07
CA LYS A 137 -5.06 6.44 -11.48
C LYS A 137 -4.90 7.92 -11.12
N LEU A 138 -4.39 8.20 -9.92
CA LEU A 138 -4.11 9.58 -9.48
C LEU A 138 -3.08 10.24 -10.39
N LEU A 139 -1.97 9.58 -10.68
CA LEU A 139 -0.93 10.07 -11.60
C LEU A 139 -1.47 10.30 -13.01
N ALA A 140 -2.28 9.39 -13.54
CA ALA A 140 -2.92 9.55 -14.85
C ALA A 140 -3.86 10.77 -14.89
N SER A 141 -4.62 11.00 -13.80
CA SER A 141 -5.47 12.20 -13.68
C SER A 141 -4.66 13.50 -13.57
N MET A 142 -3.47 13.45 -12.96
CA MET A 142 -2.57 14.59 -12.85
C MET A 142 -1.94 14.92 -14.20
N ASP A 143 -1.49 13.93 -14.96
CA ASP A 143 -0.97 14.13 -16.32
C ASP A 143 -2.05 14.75 -17.23
N SER A 144 -3.27 14.25 -17.17
CA SER A 144 -4.41 14.79 -17.92
C SER A 144 -4.69 16.25 -17.56
N ARG A 145 -4.74 16.58 -16.27
CA ARG A 145 -4.93 17.97 -15.79
C ARG A 145 -3.77 18.87 -16.19
N SER A 146 -2.53 18.39 -16.08
CA SER A 146 -1.32 19.13 -16.44
C SER A 146 -1.32 19.48 -17.93
N LYS A 147 -1.73 18.56 -18.81
CA LYS A 147 -1.89 18.83 -20.25
C LYS A 147 -2.87 19.96 -20.53
N VAL A 148 -4.01 19.98 -19.83
CA VAL A 148 -5.01 21.07 -19.97
C VAL A 148 -4.44 22.39 -19.45
N GLN A 149 -3.79 22.37 -18.30
CA GLN A 149 -3.14 23.56 -17.74
C GLN A 149 -2.06 24.12 -18.68
N LEU A 150 -1.25 23.27 -19.29
CA LEU A 150 -0.25 23.68 -20.29
C LEU A 150 -0.89 24.34 -21.52
N ARG A 151 -2.02 23.82 -22.00
CA ARG A 151 -2.75 24.43 -23.13
C ARG A 151 -3.33 25.79 -22.76
N LEU A 152 -3.94 25.91 -21.59
CA LEU A 152 -4.47 27.20 -21.10
C LEU A 152 -3.35 28.23 -20.89
N GLN A 153 -2.21 27.80 -20.37
CA GLN A 153 -1.04 28.67 -20.25
C GLN A 153 -0.59 29.13 -21.63
N GLN A 154 -0.48 28.23 -22.61
CA GLN A 154 -0.11 28.57 -23.99
C GLN A 154 -1.10 29.52 -24.68
N THR A 155 -2.39 29.44 -24.38
CA THR A 155 -3.39 30.36 -24.96
C THR A 155 -3.32 31.75 -24.32
N VAL A 156 -3.22 31.86 -22.99
CA VAL A 156 -3.01 33.15 -22.29
C VAL A 156 -1.71 33.81 -22.75
N GLU A 157 -0.70 33.00 -22.96
CA GLU A 157 0.57 33.40 -23.51
C GLU A 157 0.46 33.97 -24.94
N GLY A 158 -0.39 33.42 -25.81
CA GLY A 158 -0.65 33.98 -27.14
C GLY A 158 -1.31 35.35 -27.07
N LEU A 159 -2.26 35.54 -26.15
CA LEU A 159 -2.90 36.84 -25.90
C LEU A 159 -1.92 37.89 -25.36
N SER A 160 -0.94 37.47 -24.54
CA SER A 160 0.09 38.39 -24.02
C SER A 160 0.92 39.05 -25.14
N VAL A 161 1.18 38.34 -26.24
CA VAL A 161 1.90 38.90 -27.40
C VAL A 161 1.11 40.07 -28.00
N VAL A 162 -0.21 39.93 -28.11
CA VAL A 162 -1.09 40.99 -28.62
C VAL A 162 -1.07 42.19 -27.67
N ALA A 163 -1.23 41.96 -26.37
CA ALA A 163 -1.22 43.03 -25.37
C ALA A 163 0.11 43.79 -25.34
N ILE A 164 1.25 43.08 -25.29
CA ILE A 164 2.59 43.69 -25.30
C ILE A 164 2.82 44.48 -26.59
N THR A 165 2.40 43.94 -27.74
CA THR A 165 2.54 44.62 -29.04
C THR A 165 1.73 45.92 -29.05
N TYR A 166 0.51 45.91 -28.54
CA TYR A 166 -0.34 47.11 -28.44
C TYR A 166 0.31 48.19 -27.55
N TYR A 167 0.79 47.81 -26.36
CA TYR A 167 1.46 48.76 -25.47
C TYR A 167 2.76 49.31 -26.08
N MET A 168 3.57 48.47 -26.73
CA MET A 168 4.78 48.93 -27.43
C MET A 168 4.46 49.90 -28.57
N MET A 169 3.40 49.64 -29.34
CA MET A 169 2.95 50.56 -30.38
C MET A 169 2.57 51.94 -29.82
N GLY A 170 1.89 51.97 -28.67
CA GLY A 170 1.57 53.23 -27.97
C GLY A 170 2.81 54.00 -27.53
N LEU A 171 3.79 53.30 -26.93
CA LEU A 171 5.06 53.90 -26.53
C LEU A 171 5.85 54.47 -27.72
N ILE A 172 5.86 53.76 -28.85
CA ILE A 172 6.57 54.21 -30.05
C ILE A 172 5.89 55.43 -30.68
N ARG A 173 4.55 55.47 -30.73
CA ARG A 173 3.83 56.67 -31.19
C ARG A 173 4.18 57.89 -30.33
N PHE A 174 4.19 57.74 -29.01
CA PHE A 174 4.58 58.82 -28.09
C PHE A 174 6.02 59.31 -28.32
N MET A 175 6.93 58.44 -28.77
CA MET A 175 8.31 58.85 -29.11
C MET A 175 8.44 59.46 -30.50
N VAL A 176 7.60 59.08 -31.46
CA VAL A 176 7.66 59.54 -32.86
C VAL A 176 6.90 60.85 -33.07
N GLU A 177 5.71 61.03 -32.50
CA GLU A 177 4.90 62.24 -32.61
C GLU A 177 5.64 63.57 -32.28
N PRO A 178 6.51 63.65 -31.26
CA PRO A 178 7.26 64.87 -30.98
C PRO A 178 8.49 65.09 -31.87
N LEU A 179 8.86 64.15 -32.75
CA LEU A 179 9.99 64.31 -33.67
C LEU A 179 9.51 64.97 -34.97
N PRO A 180 10.19 66.01 -35.49
CA PRO A 180 9.81 66.68 -36.74
C PRO A 180 10.27 65.85 -37.96
N VAL A 181 9.83 64.60 -38.06
CA VAL A 181 10.17 63.66 -39.14
C VAL A 181 9.57 64.10 -40.49
N GLU A 182 8.42 64.75 -40.49
CA GLU A 182 7.83 65.34 -41.71
C GLU A 182 8.73 66.43 -42.32
N ALA A 183 9.49 67.16 -41.49
CA ALA A 183 10.36 68.26 -41.95
C ALA A 183 11.69 67.78 -42.57
N TYR A 184 12.16 66.58 -42.25
CA TYR A 184 13.46 66.04 -42.72
C TYR A 184 13.34 64.93 -43.77
N LEU A 185 12.28 64.11 -43.74
CA LEU A 185 12.15 62.93 -44.61
C LEU A 185 10.96 63.01 -45.58
N GLY A 186 10.05 63.98 -45.45
CA GLY A 186 8.89 64.15 -46.36
C GLY A 186 7.87 62.99 -46.33
N ILE A 187 7.98 62.10 -45.35
CA ILE A 187 7.09 60.96 -45.14
C ILE A 187 6.13 61.32 -44.01
N LYS A 188 4.82 61.17 -44.24
CA LYS A 188 3.80 61.37 -43.19
C LYS A 188 4.01 60.39 -42.05
N ASP A 189 3.87 60.85 -40.81
CA ASP A 189 4.05 60.04 -39.59
C ASP A 189 3.20 58.76 -39.60
N SER A 190 2.04 58.81 -40.26
CA SER A 190 1.15 57.67 -40.46
C SER A 190 1.80 56.49 -41.21
N TRP A 191 2.64 56.76 -42.22
CA TRP A 191 3.34 55.70 -42.99
C TRP A 191 4.50 55.10 -42.19
N VAL A 192 5.19 55.91 -41.38
CA VAL A 192 6.27 55.45 -40.49
C VAL A 192 5.71 54.50 -39.44
N VAL A 193 4.62 54.90 -38.77
CA VAL A 193 3.93 54.08 -37.77
C VAL A 193 3.32 52.81 -38.40
N GLY A 194 2.74 52.92 -39.60
CA GLY A 194 2.20 51.78 -40.35
C GLY A 194 3.28 50.74 -40.71
N GLY A 195 4.45 51.19 -41.14
CA GLY A 195 5.59 50.32 -41.46
C GLY A 195 6.25 49.69 -40.23
N LEU A 196 6.33 50.40 -39.11
CA LEU A 196 6.89 49.86 -37.86
C LEU A 196 6.01 48.78 -37.21
N THR A 197 4.68 48.87 -37.40
CA THR A 197 3.71 47.95 -36.78
C THR A 197 4.04 46.46 -37.00
N PRO A 198 4.20 45.95 -38.24
CA PRO A 198 4.55 44.56 -38.46
C PRO A 198 5.95 44.19 -37.94
N LEU A 199 6.89 45.13 -37.95
CA LEU A 199 8.25 44.92 -37.43
C LEU A 199 8.23 44.64 -35.92
N ILE A 200 7.50 45.44 -35.15
CA ILE A 200 7.36 45.30 -33.70
C ILE A 200 6.63 44.00 -33.37
N LEU A 201 5.51 43.72 -34.05
CA LEU A 201 4.73 42.50 -33.83
C LEU A 201 5.61 41.25 -34.05
N PHE A 202 6.37 41.22 -35.15
CA PHE A 202 7.29 40.12 -35.42
C PHE A 202 8.45 40.07 -34.41
N GLY A 203 8.98 41.21 -34.00
CA GLY A 203 10.04 41.33 -33.00
C GLY A 203 9.63 40.77 -31.63
N VAL A 204 8.48 41.22 -31.11
CA VAL A 204 7.90 40.75 -29.84
C VAL A 204 7.63 39.25 -29.92
N TYR A 205 7.01 38.78 -31.01
CA TYR A 205 6.76 37.37 -31.23
C TYR A 205 8.07 36.55 -31.23
N ALA A 206 9.11 37.00 -31.92
CA ALA A 206 10.40 36.32 -31.99
C ALA A 206 11.13 36.27 -30.64
N VAL A 207 11.09 37.35 -29.86
CA VAL A 207 11.70 37.43 -28.51
C VAL A 207 11.00 36.47 -27.56
N VAL A 208 9.66 36.53 -27.48
CA VAL A 208 8.86 35.63 -26.63
C VAL A 208 9.09 34.16 -27.02
N ARG A 209 9.11 33.86 -28.33
CA ARG A 209 9.39 32.51 -28.84
C ARG A 209 10.80 32.04 -28.50
N ARG A 210 11.82 32.91 -28.55
CA ARG A 210 13.21 32.58 -28.17
C ARG A 210 13.36 32.28 -26.69
N ILE A 211 12.76 33.09 -25.81
CA ILE A 211 12.81 32.89 -24.36
C ILE A 211 12.24 31.52 -23.99
N ARG A 212 11.09 31.15 -24.58
CA ARG A 212 10.51 29.82 -24.35
C ARG A 212 11.34 28.67 -24.89
N LYS A 213 11.96 28.83 -26.06
CA LYS A 213 12.84 27.79 -26.61
C LYS A 213 14.05 27.51 -25.70
N LYS A 214 14.52 28.51 -24.95
CA LYS A 214 15.55 28.32 -23.91
C LYS A 214 15.01 27.64 -22.65
N LEU A 215 13.83 28.03 -22.16
CA LEU A 215 13.22 27.42 -20.97
C LEU A 215 12.86 25.94 -21.19
N LYS A 216 12.30 25.60 -22.37
CA LYS A 216 11.98 24.20 -22.73
C LYS A 216 13.22 23.31 -22.95
N LYS A 217 14.42 23.89 -23.10
CA LYS A 217 15.68 23.14 -23.24
C LYS A 217 16.33 22.82 -21.89
N ASN A 218 15.96 23.54 -20.82
CA ASN A 218 16.54 23.44 -19.49
C ASN A 218 15.59 22.79 -18.45
N SER A 219 14.42 22.31 -18.88
CA SER A 219 13.44 21.57 -18.07
C SER A 219 13.18 20.22 -18.71
#